data_AF-A0A949JTW9-F1
#
_entry.id   AF-A0A949JTW9-F1
#
_cell.length_a   1.000
_cell.length_b   1.000
_cell.length_c   1.000
_cell.angle_alpha   90.00
_cell.angle_beta   90.00
_cell.angle_gamma   90.00
#
_symmetry.space_group_name_H-M   'P 1'
#
loop_
_entity.id
_entity.type
_entity.pdbx_description
1 polymer ?
#
loop_
_entity_poly.entity_id
_entity_poly.type
_entity_poly.pdbx_seq_one_letter_code
_entity_poly.pdbx_strand_id
1 'polypeptide(L)'
;MKKSESEKGFKLLLIDSKGMVKRSREILEEKKVTIPLLIDSRFYSRNVLTTMYTPTTIVIDREGRLRARLVGGSKDFEQVLMDIVESL
;
A
#
# COMPACT_ATOMS: atom_id res chain seq x y z
N MET A 1 -8.79 7.50 5.19
CA MET A 1 -7.71 7.48 4.18
C MET A 1 -7.64 8.71 3.30
N LYS A 2 -8.55 9.01 2.36
CA LYS A 2 -8.41 10.21 1.48
C LYS A 2 -8.24 11.54 2.23
N LYS A 3 -8.99 11.72 3.32
CA LYS A 3 -8.84 12.89 4.20
C LYS A 3 -7.43 12.94 4.83
N SER A 4 -6.97 11.81 5.35
CA SER A 4 -5.64 11.62 5.95
C SER A 4 -4.49 11.86 4.96
N GLU A 5 -4.64 11.41 3.70
CA GLU A 5 -3.67 11.66 2.61
C GLU A 5 -3.44 13.16 2.39
N SER A 6 -4.55 13.92 2.28
CA SER A 6 -4.49 15.37 2.07
C SER A 6 -3.94 16.11 3.29
N GLU A 7 -4.40 15.76 4.50
CA GLU A 7 -3.98 16.43 5.73
C GLU A 7 -2.51 16.18 6.08
N LYS A 8 -1.99 15.00 5.76
CA LYS A 8 -0.62 14.59 6.13
C LYS A 8 0.34 14.54 4.95
N GLY A 9 -0.11 14.89 3.76
CA GLY A 9 0.74 15.02 2.57
C GLY A 9 1.39 13.71 2.10
N PHE A 10 0.66 12.59 2.17
CA PHE A 10 1.09 11.29 1.65
C PHE A 10 0.13 10.77 0.58
N LYS A 11 0.55 9.75 -0.18
CA LYS A 11 -0.29 9.01 -1.12
C LYS A 11 -0.24 7.52 -0.81
N LEU A 12 -1.40 6.88 -0.78
CA LEU A 12 -1.53 5.43 -0.70
C LEU A 12 -1.75 4.86 -2.10
N LEU A 13 -0.98 3.84 -2.42
CA LEU A 13 -1.11 3.08 -3.66
C LEU A 13 -1.26 1.61 -3.31
N LEU A 14 -2.23 0.94 -3.93
CA LEU A 14 -2.38 -0.50 -3.84
C LEU A 14 -1.65 -1.16 -5.01
N ILE A 15 -1.11 -2.36 -4.81
CA ILE A 15 -0.50 -3.16 -5.88
C ILE A 15 -1.19 -4.53 -5.90
N ASP A 16 -1.75 -4.91 -7.06
CA ASP A 16 -2.16 -6.28 -7.33
C ASP A 16 -0.97 -7.09 -7.85
N SER A 17 -0.32 -7.81 -6.93
CA SER A 17 0.85 -8.66 -7.23
C SER A 17 0.52 -9.94 -8.00
N LYS A 18 -0.77 -10.30 -8.12
CA LYS A 18 -1.21 -11.51 -8.82
C LYS A 18 -1.76 -11.21 -10.21
N GLY A 19 -1.92 -9.94 -10.57
CA GLY A 19 -2.46 -9.52 -11.87
C GLY A 19 -3.92 -9.91 -12.08
N MET A 20 -4.69 -10.09 -11.01
CA MET A 20 -6.09 -10.52 -11.07
C MET A 20 -7.06 -9.35 -11.29
N VAL A 21 -6.86 -8.59 -12.38
CA VAL A 21 -7.54 -7.30 -12.65
C VAL A 21 -9.05 -7.34 -12.42
N LYS A 22 -9.75 -8.35 -12.95
CA LYS A 22 -11.21 -8.48 -12.80
C LYS A 22 -11.61 -8.64 -11.33
N ARG A 23 -10.94 -9.55 -10.61
CA ARG A 23 -11.24 -9.83 -9.21
C ARG A 23 -10.90 -8.64 -8.31
N SER A 24 -9.79 -7.99 -8.59
CA SER A 24 -9.37 -6.79 -7.87
C SER A 24 -10.37 -5.65 -8.06
N ARG A 25 -10.88 -5.45 -9.28
CA ARG A 25 -11.96 -4.48 -9.55
C ARG A 25 -13.21 -4.76 -8.75
N GLU A 26 -13.72 -6.00 -8.76
CA GLU A 26 -14.90 -6.41 -8.00
C GLU A 26 -14.74 -6.09 -6.49
N ILE A 27 -13.58 -6.41 -5.92
CA ILE A 27 -13.29 -6.14 -4.50
C ILE A 27 -13.26 -4.64 -4.20
N LEU A 28 -12.66 -3.82 -5.08
CA LEU A 28 -12.62 -2.38 -4.89
C LEU A 28 -14.02 -1.76 -4.94
N GLU A 29 -14.86 -2.21 -5.87
CA GLU A 29 -16.25 -1.78 -6.00
C GLU A 29 -17.09 -2.19 -4.77
N GLU A 30 -17.02 -3.47 -4.37
CA GLU A 30 -17.71 -4.02 -3.20
C GLU A 30 -17.35 -3.24 -1.92
N LYS A 31 -16.06 -2.96 -1.72
CA LYS A 31 -15.56 -2.25 -0.54
C LYS A 31 -15.60 -0.73 -0.66
N LYS A 32 -16.11 -0.19 -1.78
CA LYS A 32 -16.14 1.25 -2.08
C LYS A 32 -14.77 1.92 -1.92
N VAL A 33 -13.71 1.19 -2.26
CA VAL A 33 -12.33 1.69 -2.18
C VAL A 33 -12.05 2.56 -3.40
N THR A 34 -11.60 3.78 -3.14
CA THR A 34 -11.29 4.78 -4.18
C THR A 34 -9.79 5.08 -4.29
N ILE A 35 -8.97 4.26 -3.64
CA ILE A 35 -7.50 4.35 -3.67
C ILE A 35 -7.00 3.78 -5.00
N PRO A 36 -6.01 4.40 -5.66
CA PRO A 36 -5.43 3.87 -6.89
C PRO A 36 -4.87 2.45 -6.71
N LEU A 37 -5.22 1.56 -7.63
CA LEU A 37 -4.65 0.22 -7.75
C LEU A 37 -3.71 0.16 -8.96
N LEU A 38 -2.47 -0.21 -8.72
CA LEU A 38 -1.48 -0.52 -9.72
C LEU A 38 -1.48 -2.03 -9.99
N ILE A 39 -1.32 -2.39 -11.27
CA ILE A 39 -1.16 -3.80 -11.66
C ILE A 39 0.32 -4.11 -11.74
N ASP A 40 0.75 -5.17 -11.05
CA ASP A 40 2.14 -5.56 -11.03
C ASP A 40 2.57 -6.09 -12.42
N SER A 41 3.50 -5.38 -13.05
CA SER A 41 4.08 -5.78 -14.33
C SER A 41 5.41 -6.49 -14.09
N ARG A 42 5.59 -7.66 -14.71
CA ARG A 42 6.86 -8.43 -14.67
C ARG A 42 7.33 -8.78 -13.24
N PHE A 43 6.39 -8.99 -12.32
CA PHE A 43 6.67 -9.31 -10.91
C PHE A 43 7.55 -8.25 -10.22
N TYR A 44 7.33 -6.96 -10.49
CA TYR A 44 8.05 -5.85 -9.85
C TYR A 44 7.93 -5.91 -8.33
N SER A 45 6.75 -6.25 -7.80
CA SER A 45 6.57 -6.39 -6.34
C SER A 45 7.53 -7.44 -5.74
N ARG A 46 7.70 -8.57 -6.42
CA ARG A 46 8.59 -9.66 -5.98
C ARG A 46 10.06 -9.34 -6.22
N ASN A 47 10.40 -8.87 -7.41
CA ASN A 47 11.78 -8.76 -7.88
C ASN A 47 12.47 -7.48 -7.43
N VAL A 48 11.71 -6.37 -7.30
CA VAL A 48 12.24 -5.06 -6.94
C VAL A 48 11.86 -4.69 -5.51
N LEU A 49 10.58 -4.82 -5.15
CA LEU A 49 10.12 -4.49 -3.80
C LEU A 49 10.39 -5.63 -2.79
N THR A 50 10.82 -6.81 -3.25
CA THR A 50 11.13 -7.98 -2.42
C THR A 50 9.97 -8.42 -1.51
N THR A 51 8.73 -8.28 -1.97
CA THR A 51 7.54 -8.70 -1.21
C THR A 51 7.38 -10.23 -1.29
N MET A 52 7.66 -10.92 -0.18
CA MET A 52 7.56 -12.39 -0.08
C MET A 52 6.18 -12.88 0.37
N TYR A 53 5.42 -12.03 1.06
CA TYR A 53 4.12 -12.37 1.64
C TYR A 53 3.10 -11.26 1.39
N THR A 54 1.82 -11.61 1.37
CA THR A 54 0.71 -10.65 1.24
C THR A 54 -0.19 -10.71 2.49
N PRO A 55 -0.64 -9.57 3.03
CA PRO A 55 -0.29 -8.21 2.60
C PRO A 55 1.13 -7.81 3.04
N THR A 56 1.77 -6.95 2.25
CA THR A 56 2.99 -6.22 2.65
C THR A 56 2.78 -4.74 2.33
N THR A 57 3.02 -3.87 3.29
CA THR A 57 2.96 -2.41 3.13
C THR A 57 4.37 -1.84 3.20
N ILE A 58 4.69 -0.95 2.26
CA ILE A 58 5.98 -0.28 2.16
C ILE A 58 5.74 1.22 2.33
N VAL A 59 6.48 1.84 3.25
CA VAL A 59 6.45 3.29 3.47
C VAL A 59 7.75 3.89 2.93
N ILE A 60 7.60 4.88 2.05
CA ILE A 60 8.70 5.57 1.37
C ILE A 60 8.57 7.06 1.67
N ASP A 61 9.66 7.73 2.05
CA ASP A 61 9.67 9.17 2.26
C ASP A 61 9.82 9.98 0.95
N ARG A 62 9.86 11.31 1.07
CA ARG A 62 9.92 12.23 -0.08
C ARG A 62 11.23 12.13 -0.85
N GLU A 63 12.29 11.70 -0.19
CA GLU A 63 13.62 11.46 -0.75
C GLU A 63 13.75 10.08 -1.40
N GLY A 64 12.68 9.27 -1.38
CA GLY A 64 12.64 7.94 -1.98
C GLY A 64 13.26 6.85 -1.10
N ARG A 65 13.48 7.10 0.19
CA ARG A 65 14.07 6.14 1.13
C ARG A 65 12.99 5.25 1.73
N LEU A 66 13.30 3.96 1.85
CA LEU A 66 12.46 3.00 2.55
C LEU A 66 12.48 3.31 4.05
N ARG A 67 11.34 3.68 4.62
CA ARG A 67 11.21 4.00 6.06
C ARG A 67 10.64 2.85 6.87
N ALA A 68 9.74 2.07 6.28
CA ALA A 68 9.20 0.89 6.93
C ALA A 68 8.74 -0.17 5.92
N ARG A 69 8.78 -1.42 6.38
CA ARG A 69 8.16 -2.58 5.73
C ARG A 69 7.32 -3.32 6.76
N LEU A 70 6.01 -3.32 6.57
CA LEU A 70 5.05 -4.00 7.43
C LEU A 70 4.57 -5.25 6.71
N VAL A 71 4.76 -6.42 7.32
CA VAL A 71 4.40 -7.72 6.73
C VAL A 71 3.25 -8.33 7.52
N GLY A 72 2.21 -8.76 6.81
CA GLY A 72 1.00 -9.28 7.42
C GLY A 72 -0.01 -8.19 7.79
N GLY A 73 -1.14 -8.62 8.35
CA GLY A 73 -2.18 -7.73 8.86
C GLY A 73 -2.08 -7.61 10.39
N SER A 74 -2.36 -6.41 10.91
CA SER A 74 -2.53 -6.15 12.35
C SER A 74 -3.85 -5.42 12.58
N LYS A 75 -4.44 -5.60 13.78
CA LYS A 75 -5.60 -4.80 14.21
C LYS A 75 -5.25 -3.32 14.36
N ASP A 76 -3.99 -3.03 14.69
CA ASP A 76 -3.50 -1.68 14.94
C ASP A 76 -2.77 -1.09 13.72
N PHE A 77 -2.99 -1.66 12.54
CA PHE A 77 -2.26 -1.30 11.32
C PHE A 77 -2.36 0.19 10.96
N GLU A 78 -3.54 0.79 11.13
CA GLU A 78 -3.75 2.22 10.83
C GLU A 78 -2.94 3.10 11.79
N GLN A 79 -2.96 2.81 13.10
CA GLN A 79 -2.19 3.56 14.08
C GLN A 79 -0.68 3.46 13.79
N VAL A 80 -0.16 2.25 13.58
CA VAL A 80 1.25 2.03 13.27
C VAL A 80 1.67 2.77 12.00
N LEU A 81 0.86 2.71 10.94
CA LEU A 81 1.13 3.47 9.72
C LEU A 81 1.17 4.96 10.01
N MET A 82 0.27 5.47 10.86
CA MET A 82 0.21 6.89 11.14
C MET A 82 1.37 7.39 11.98
N ASP A 83 1.80 6.64 12.99
CA ASP A 83 2.97 6.98 13.80
C ASP A 83 4.23 7.07 12.93
N ILE A 84 4.36 6.15 11.95
CA ILE A 84 5.47 6.19 10.98
C ILE A 84 5.38 7.45 10.13
N VAL A 85 4.22 7.73 9.53
CA VAL A 85 4.02 8.89 8.63
C VAL A 85 4.24 10.21 9.36
N GLU A 86 3.87 10.33 10.63
CA GLU A 86 4.10 11.53 11.45
C GLU A 86 5.57 11.75 11.83
N SER A 87 6.38 10.68 11.77
CA SER A 87 7.83 10.75 12.04
C SER A 87 8.68 11.10 10.81
N LEU A 88 8.05 11.32 9.64
CA LEU A 88 8.72 11.66 8.37
C LEU A 88 8.81 13.17 8.18
#